data_AF-A0AAJ6CZ04-F1
#
_entry.id   AF-A0AAJ6CZ04-F1
#
_cell.length_a   1.000
_cell.length_b   1.000
_cell.length_c   1.000
_cell.angle_alpha   90.00
_cell.angle_beta   90.00
_cell.angle_gamma   90.00
#
_symmetry.space_group_name_H-M   'P 1'
#
loop_
_entity.id
_entity.type
_entity.pdbx_description
1 polymer ?
#
loop_
_entity_poly.entity_id
_entity_poly.type
_entity_poly.pdbx_seq_one_letter_code
_entity_poly.pdbx_strand_id
1 'polypeptide(L)'
;MASIFGFRSRDPARDRQTDLQRFDRLAKLFDQIGAEIEAEKTGLENRYRSTATNAAFLVEAMENGSASTDKSSDVSAMTGAILNYERRIAELTRQKGLMKELRHSLDAIVDGTQQTKAPTGLAKAAGRG
;
A
#
# COMPACT_ATOMS: atom_id res chain seq x y z
N MET A 1 39.30 -43.12 1.20
CA MET A 1 37.92 -43.66 1.21
C MET A 1 36.95 -42.50 1.15
N ALA A 2 36.49 -42.14 -0.05
CA ALA A 2 35.55 -41.03 -0.26
C ALA A 2 34.12 -41.54 -0.05
N SER A 3 33.38 -40.93 0.88
CA SER A 3 31.97 -41.24 1.09
C SER A 3 31.12 -40.53 0.03
N ILE A 4 30.41 -41.33 -0.77
CA ILE A 4 29.58 -40.93 -1.94
C ILE A 4 28.20 -40.39 -1.53
N PHE A 5 27.87 -40.36 -0.23
CA PHE A 5 26.67 -39.69 0.24
C PHE A 5 26.98 -38.24 0.59
N GLY A 6 27.12 -37.41 -0.45
CA GLY A 6 27.11 -35.96 -0.31
C GLY A 6 25.72 -35.48 0.09
N PHE A 7 25.31 -35.70 1.35
CA PHE A 7 24.20 -34.97 1.93
C PHE A 7 24.60 -33.50 1.92
N ARG A 8 24.16 -32.75 0.89
CA ARG A 8 24.27 -31.30 0.87
C ARG A 8 23.34 -30.80 1.98
N SER A 9 23.87 -30.74 3.20
CA SER A 9 23.17 -30.14 4.33
C SER A 9 22.86 -28.72 3.92
N ARG A 10 21.59 -28.45 3.65
CA ARG A 10 21.09 -27.14 3.26
C ARG A 10 21.44 -26.16 4.39
N ASP A 11 22.12 -25.07 4.07
CA ASP A 11 22.53 -24.07 5.06
C ASP A 11 21.32 -23.20 5.46
N PRO A 12 20.80 -23.33 6.69
CA PRO A 12 19.65 -22.55 7.13
C PRO A 12 19.93 -21.04 7.18
N ALA A 13 21.20 -20.62 7.30
CA ALA A 13 21.55 -19.21 7.24
C ALA A 13 21.39 -18.65 5.82
N ARG A 14 21.76 -19.42 4.79
CA ARG A 14 21.57 -19.04 3.38
C ARG A 14 20.10 -18.97 2.99
N ASP A 15 19.28 -19.88 3.49
CA ASP A 15 17.83 -19.83 3.27
C ASP A 15 17.23 -18.55 3.88
N ARG A 16 17.54 -18.26 5.15
CA ARG A 16 17.09 -17.03 5.82
C ARG A 16 17.53 -15.77 5.08
N GLN A 17 18.78 -15.73 4.60
CA GLN A 17 19.26 -14.59 3.82
C GLN A 17 18.46 -14.40 2.52
N THR A 18 18.09 -15.50 1.86
CA THR A 18 17.26 -15.47 0.66
C THR A 18 15.85 -14.96 0.97
N ASP A 19 15.28 -15.37 2.10
CA ASP A 19 13.96 -14.93 2.52
C ASP A 19 13.94 -13.45 2.91
N LEU A 20 14.97 -12.94 3.60
CA LEU A 20 15.12 -11.50 3.87
C LEU A 20 15.17 -10.67 2.59
N GLN A 21 15.87 -11.14 1.55
CA GLN A 21 15.90 -10.46 0.25
C GLN A 21 14.53 -10.47 -0.44
N ARG A 22 13.77 -11.56 -0.31
CA ARG A 22 12.39 -11.64 -0.83
C ARG A 22 11.47 -10.68 -0.10
N PHE A 23 11.57 -10.61 1.23
CA PHE A 23 10.78 -9.68 2.04
C PHE A 23 11.13 -8.23 1.74
N ASP A 24 12.41 -7.87 1.62
CA ASP A 24 12.81 -6.51 1.19
C ASP A 24 12.22 -6.13 -0.17
N ARG A 25 12.21 -7.06 -1.14
CA ARG A 25 11.59 -6.84 -2.45
C ARG A 25 10.07 -6.64 -2.34
N LEU A 26 9.39 -7.46 -1.54
CA LEU A 26 7.94 -7.32 -1.32
C LEU A 26 7.60 -5.98 -0.65
N ALA A 27 8.38 -5.58 0.35
CA ALA A 27 8.22 -4.31 1.05
C ALA A 27 8.28 -3.12 0.08
N LYS A 28 9.29 -3.12 -0.80
CA LYS A 28 9.46 -2.08 -1.84
C LYS A 28 8.29 -2.05 -2.83
N LEU A 29 7.77 -3.22 -3.22
CA LEU A 29 6.62 -3.30 -4.12
C LEU A 29 5.34 -2.76 -3.47
N PHE A 30 5.10 -3.07 -2.19
CA PHE A 30 3.94 -2.53 -1.46
C PHE A 30 4.02 -1.01 -1.31
N ASP A 31 5.21 -0.47 -1.03
CA ASP A 31 5.41 0.98 -0.96
C ASP A 31 5.19 1.66 -2.31
N GLN A 32 5.72 1.06 -3.39
CA GLN A 32 5.54 1.58 -4.73
C GLN A 32 4.06 1.62 -5.12
N ILE A 33 3.35 0.51 -4.96
CA ILE A 33 1.91 0.44 -5.25
C ILE A 33 1.13 1.42 -4.36
N GLY A 34 1.51 1.53 -3.09
CA GLY A 34 0.92 2.50 -2.17
C GLY A 34 1.11 3.96 -2.63
N ALA A 35 2.27 4.29 -3.18
CA ALA A 35 2.55 5.61 -3.75
C ALA A 35 1.77 5.87 -5.05
N GLU A 36 1.65 4.87 -5.94
CA GLU A 36 0.86 4.95 -7.17
C GLU A 36 -0.63 5.19 -6.86
N ILE A 37 -1.19 4.45 -5.89
CA ILE A 37 -2.58 4.64 -5.42
C ILE A 37 -2.77 6.06 -4.87
N GLU A 38 -1.83 6.57 -4.08
CA GLU A 38 -1.93 7.91 -3.51
C GLU A 38 -1.84 9.01 -4.58
N ALA A 39 -0.98 8.84 -5.57
CA ALA A 39 -0.87 9.75 -6.70
C ALA A 39 -2.19 9.79 -7.50
N GLU A 40 -2.78 8.63 -7.79
CA GLU A 40 -4.08 8.55 -8.46
C GLU A 40 -5.17 9.23 -7.63
N LYS A 41 -5.23 8.93 -6.33
CA LYS A 41 -6.21 9.52 -5.41
C LYS A 41 -6.10 11.04 -5.38
N THR A 42 -4.89 11.58 -5.22
CA THR A 42 -4.64 13.04 -5.23
C THR A 42 -5.09 13.67 -6.55
N GLY A 43 -4.79 12.99 -7.67
CA GLY A 43 -5.23 13.43 -8.99
C GLY A 43 -6.76 13.48 -9.13
N LEU A 44 -7.47 12.50 -8.56
CA LEU A 44 -8.93 12.47 -8.56
C LEU A 44 -9.55 13.49 -7.61
N GLU A 45 -8.97 13.71 -6.44
CA GLU A 45 -9.42 14.74 -5.48
C GLU A 45 -9.35 16.14 -6.10
N ASN A 46 -8.28 16.43 -6.84
CA ASN A 46 -8.14 17.71 -7.55
C ASN A 46 -9.22 17.90 -8.62
N ARG A 47 -9.51 16.84 -9.41
CA ARG A 47 -10.57 16.88 -10.43
C ARG A 47 -11.96 16.98 -9.80
N TYR A 48 -12.20 16.24 -8.73
CA TYR A 48 -13.43 16.33 -7.93
C TYR A 48 -13.67 17.76 -7.48
N ARG A 49 -12.67 18.41 -6.86
CA ARG A 49 -12.80 19.79 -6.38
C ARG A 49 -13.10 20.76 -7.53
N SER A 50 -12.39 20.64 -8.65
CA SER A 50 -12.63 21.50 -9.82
C SER A 50 -14.03 21.29 -10.41
N THR A 51 -14.47 20.04 -10.57
CA THR A 51 -15.81 19.73 -11.11
C THR A 51 -16.91 20.19 -10.15
N ALA A 52 -16.75 19.98 -8.85
CA ALA A 52 -17.71 20.43 -7.83
C ALA A 52 -17.87 21.96 -7.82
N THR A 53 -16.75 22.69 -7.87
CA THR A 53 -16.76 24.16 -7.95
C THR A 53 -17.45 24.64 -9.24
N ASN A 54 -17.14 24.03 -10.38
CA ASN A 54 -17.77 24.40 -11.66
C ASN A 54 -19.27 24.10 -11.66
N ALA A 55 -19.69 22.98 -11.07
CA ALA A 55 -21.10 22.64 -10.94
C ALA A 55 -21.84 23.65 -10.06
N ALA A 56 -21.26 24.04 -8.92
CA ALA A 56 -21.84 25.04 -8.03
C ALA A 56 -22.03 26.39 -8.74
N PHE A 57 -21.01 26.89 -9.44
CA PHE A 57 -21.12 28.14 -10.21
C PHE A 57 -22.15 28.05 -11.33
N LEU A 58 -22.25 26.91 -12.02
CA LEU A 58 -23.23 26.74 -13.08
C LEU A 58 -24.66 26.74 -12.55
N VAL A 59 -24.90 26.08 -11.41
CA VAL A 59 -26.20 26.09 -10.72
C VAL A 59 -26.56 27.51 -10.28
N GLU A 60 -25.64 28.24 -9.65
CA GLU A 60 -25.84 29.63 -9.24
C GLU A 60 -26.14 30.56 -10.44
N ALA A 61 -25.45 30.37 -11.57
CA ALA A 61 -25.71 31.12 -12.80
C ALA A 61 -27.11 30.81 -13.38
N MET A 62 -27.54 29.55 -13.31
CA MET A 62 -28.89 29.17 -13.72
C MET A 62 -29.97 29.77 -12.81
N GLU A 63 -29.75 29.80 -11.49
CA GLU A 63 -30.67 30.40 -10.52
C GLU A 63 -30.79 31.91 -10.68
N ASN A 64 -29.68 32.58 -11.01
CA ASN A 64 -29.64 34.02 -11.28
C ASN A 64 -30.10 34.38 -12.71
N GLY A 65 -30.53 33.40 -13.52
CA GLY A 65 -30.99 33.59 -14.89
C GLY A 65 -29.89 34.02 -15.88
N SER A 66 -28.62 33.93 -15.49
CA SER A 66 -27.47 34.27 -16.32
C SER A 66 -26.97 33.10 -17.18
N ALA A 67 -27.49 31.89 -16.96
CA ALA A 67 -27.28 30.71 -17.80
C ALA A 67 -28.61 30.10 -18.29
N SER A 68 -28.62 29.62 -19.54
CA SER A 68 -29.79 28.96 -20.16
C SER A 68 -30.09 27.62 -19.49
N THR A 69 -31.38 27.24 -19.45
CA THR A 69 -31.88 25.91 -19.07
C THR A 69 -31.27 24.76 -19.87
N ASP A 70 -30.73 25.01 -21.07
CA ASP A 70 -30.00 24.03 -21.88
C ASP A 70 -28.71 23.55 -21.19
N LYS A 71 -28.25 24.25 -20.14
CA LYS A 71 -27.13 23.84 -19.28
C LYS A 71 -27.49 22.84 -18.19
N SER A 72 -28.76 22.45 -18.08
CA SER A 72 -29.21 21.41 -17.13
C SER A 72 -28.54 20.04 -17.40
N SER A 73 -28.24 19.72 -18.67
CA SER A 73 -27.49 18.51 -19.02
C SER A 73 -26.05 18.56 -18.52
N ASP A 74 -25.42 19.73 -18.56
CA ASP A 74 -24.04 19.93 -18.11
C ASP A 74 -23.95 19.77 -16.58
N VAL A 75 -24.92 20.32 -15.83
CA VAL A 75 -25.03 20.10 -14.38
C VAL A 75 -25.19 18.61 -14.06
N SER A 76 -26.10 17.93 -14.75
CA SER A 76 -26.35 16.49 -14.54
C SER A 76 -25.10 15.64 -14.83
N ALA A 77 -24.36 15.98 -15.89
CA ALA A 77 -23.10 15.32 -16.23
C ALA A 77 -22.02 15.56 -15.15
N MET A 78 -21.90 16.80 -14.65
CA MET A 78 -20.97 17.12 -13.57
C MET A 78 -21.32 16.39 -12.27
N THR A 79 -22.59 16.33 -11.89
CA THR A 79 -23.05 15.54 -10.72
C THR A 79 -22.71 14.06 -10.88
N GLY A 80 -22.92 13.48 -12.07
CA GLY A 80 -22.52 12.10 -12.36
C GLY A 80 -21.01 11.88 -12.21
N ALA A 81 -20.19 12.80 -12.71
CA ALA A 81 -18.73 12.75 -12.55
C ALA A 81 -18.30 12.83 -11.08
N ILE A 82 -18.90 13.72 -10.29
CA ILE A 82 -18.67 13.88 -8.85
C ILE A 82 -18.90 12.56 -8.11
N LEU A 83 -20.06 11.91 -8.33
CA LEU A 83 -20.38 10.62 -7.69
C LEU A 83 -19.40 9.51 -8.09
N ASN A 84 -18.95 9.51 -9.34
CA ASN A 84 -17.95 8.53 -9.80
C ASN A 84 -16.59 8.76 -9.14
N TYR A 85 -16.17 10.02 -8.98
CA TYR A 85 -14.93 10.35 -8.27
C TYR A 85 -15.01 9.93 -6.79
N GLU A 86 -16.10 10.19 -6.09
CA GLU A 86 -16.29 9.76 -4.70
C GLU A 86 -16.15 8.25 -4.53
N ARG A 87 -16.82 7.48 -5.39
CA ARG A 87 -16.76 6.01 -5.38
C ARG A 87 -15.33 5.51 -5.60
N ARG A 88 -14.62 6.09 -6.58
CA ARG A 88 -13.25 5.70 -6.90
C ARG A 88 -12.27 6.09 -5.80
N ILE A 89 -12.39 7.30 -5.22
CA ILE A 89 -11.57 7.75 -4.10
C ILE A 89 -11.76 6.85 -2.87
N ALA A 90 -13.00 6.44 -2.58
CA ALA A 90 -13.30 5.50 -1.50
C ALA A 90 -12.63 4.13 -1.73
N GLU A 91 -12.67 3.62 -2.95
CA GLU A 91 -12.00 2.37 -3.32
C GLU A 91 -10.47 2.48 -3.21
N LEU A 92 -9.85 3.52 -3.76
CA LEU A 92 -8.41 3.75 -3.63
C LEU A 92 -7.97 3.89 -2.17
N THR A 93 -8.81 4.51 -1.33
CA THR A 93 -8.55 4.61 0.11
C THR A 93 -8.54 3.23 0.79
N ARG A 94 -9.47 2.33 0.41
CA ARG A 94 -9.45 0.94 0.89
C ARG A 94 -8.21 0.19 0.43
N GLN A 95 -7.87 0.30 -0.86
CA GLN A 95 -6.68 -0.35 -1.43
C GLN A 95 -5.38 0.11 -0.74
N LYS A 96 -5.25 1.42 -0.48
CA LYS A 96 -4.13 1.96 0.30
C LYS A 96 -4.07 1.41 1.72
N GLY A 97 -5.22 1.24 2.37
CA GLY A 97 -5.32 0.59 3.68
C GLY A 97 -4.75 -0.83 3.65
N LEU A 98 -5.17 -1.64 2.68
CA LEU A 98 -4.67 -3.00 2.49
C LEU A 98 -3.15 -3.05 2.24
N MET A 99 -2.60 -2.11 1.46
CA MET A 99 -1.15 -2.06 1.24
C MET A 99 -0.38 -1.81 2.55
N LYS A 100 -0.92 -0.96 3.44
CA LYS A 100 -0.31 -0.73 4.76
C LYS A 100 -0.41 -1.95 5.66
N GLU A 101 -1.54 -2.64 5.66
CA GLU A 101 -1.72 -3.88 6.43
C GLU A 101 -0.78 -4.99 5.97
N LEU A 102 -0.63 -5.16 4.65
CA LEU A 102 0.34 -6.11 4.07
C LEU A 102 1.78 -5.75 4.45
N ARG A 103 2.13 -4.46 4.41
CA ARG A 103 3.44 -4.00 4.84
C ARG A 103 3.70 -4.28 6.32
N HIS A 104 2.73 -3.98 7.19
CA HIS A 104 2.86 -4.24 8.62
C HIS A 104 2.97 -5.74 8.93
N SER A 105 2.19 -6.57 8.23
CA SER A 105 2.25 -8.04 8.36
C SER A 105 3.62 -8.58 7.94
N LEU A 106 4.20 -8.02 6.89
CA LEU A 106 5.52 -8.37 6.40
C LEU A 106 6.62 -7.97 7.40
N ASP A 107 6.56 -6.75 7.94
CA ASP A 107 7.51 -6.27 8.95
C ASP A 107 7.46 -7.15 10.21
N ALA A 108 6.26 -7.55 10.66
CA ALA A 108 6.08 -8.46 11.80
C ALA A 108 6.71 -9.85 11.58
N ILE A 109 6.64 -10.38 10.36
CA ILE A 109 7.30 -11.65 10.00
C ILE A 109 8.82 -11.48 10.08
N VAL A 110 9.36 -10.40 9.51
CA VAL A 110 10.81 -10.11 9.52
C VAL A 110 11.31 -9.96 10.95
N ASP A 111 10.63 -9.19 11.80
CA ASP A 111 11.01 -8.98 13.19
C ASP A 111 10.98 -10.29 14.00
N GLY A 112 9.96 -11.13 13.79
CA GLY A 112 9.87 -12.46 14.39
C GLY A 112 11.05 -13.37 13.99
N THR A 113 11.50 -13.30 12.73
CA THR A 113 12.70 -14.05 12.30
C THR A 113 13.99 -13.54 12.97
N GLN A 114 14.10 -12.25 13.31
CA GLN A 114 15.28 -11.70 13.97
C GLN A 114 15.37 -12.08 15.45
N GLN A 115 14.24 -12.20 16.17
CA GLN A 115 14.22 -12.57 17.59
C GLN A 115 14.70 -14.01 17.85
N THR A 116 14.48 -14.94 16.90
CA THR A 116 15.00 -16.32 16.98
C THR A 116 16.54 -16.43 16.84
N LYS A 117 17.24 -15.32 16.56
CA LYS A 117 18.70 -15.27 16.36
C LYS A 117 19.48 -15.06 17.66
N ALA A 118 18.84 -14.79 18.81
CA ALA A 118 19.53 -14.59 20.08
C ALA A 118 20.08 -15.93 20.63
N PRO A 119 21.42 -16.11 20.76
CA PRO A 119 21.96 -17.30 21.38
C PRO A 119 21.90 -17.18 22.91
N THR A 120 21.29 -18.18 23.53
CA THR A 120 21.60 -18.71 24.86
C THR A 120 23.11 -18.72 25.13
N GLY A 121 23.60 -17.68 25.80
CA GLY A 121 24.99 -17.52 26.23
C GLY A 121 25.14 -17.51 27.75
N LEU A 122 24.52 -18.45 28.46
CA LEU A 122 24.71 -18.63 29.90
C LEU A 122 24.66 -20.13 30.26
N ALA A 123 25.76 -20.85 30.04
CA ALA A 123 25.97 -22.16 30.63
C ALA A 123 27.45 -22.43 30.93
N LYS A 124 27.85 -21.99 32.13
CA LYS A 124 28.64 -22.75 33.13
C LYS A 124 29.98 -23.34 32.69
N ALA A 125 31.07 -22.68 33.10
CA ALA A 125 32.35 -23.33 33.39
C ALA A 125 32.97 -22.72 34.67
N ALA A 126 32.37 -23.03 35.81
CA ALA A 126 33.04 -22.96 37.10
C ALA A 126 33.34 -24.40 37.53
N GLY A 127 34.62 -24.78 37.53
CA GLY A 127 35.07 -26.03 38.13
C GLY A 127 36.26 -26.67 37.45
N ARG A 128 37.44 -26.52 38.08
CA ARG A 128 38.57 -27.45 38.27
C ARG A 128 39.80 -26.59 38.59
N GLY A 129 40.51 -26.75 39.69
CA GLY A 129 40.72 -27.93 40.53
C GLY A 129 42.22 -27.98 40.77
#